data_AF-A0A3D9AE05-F1
#
_entry.id   AF-A0A3D9AE05-F1
#
_cell.length_a   1.000
_cell.length_b   1.000
_cell.length_c   1.000
_cell.angle_alpha   90.00
_cell.angle_beta   90.00
_cell.angle_gamma   90.00
#
_symmetry.space_group_name_H-M   'P 1'
#
loop_
_entity.id
_entity.type
_entity.pdbx_description
1 polymer ?
#
loop_
_entity_poly.entity_id
_entity_poly.type
_entity_poly.pdbx_seq_one_letter_code
_entity_poly.pdbx_strand_id
1 'polypeptide(L)' 'MFDNIQPYLNNITDILQRKRINQNITLQDLEKRCHDLGLKISSDTILKIEEGKLIPKTDQLFIILSALGSDIKIDDLNF' A
#
# COMPACT_ATOMS: atom_id res chain seq x y z
N MET A 1 23.81 5.31 -6.73
CA MET A 1 22.89 5.98 -7.65
C MET A 1 21.58 5.20 -7.62
N PHE A 2 20.55 5.71 -6.92
CA PHE A 2 19.21 5.10 -6.90
C PHE A 2 18.44 5.56 -8.16
N ASP A 3 19.01 5.31 -9.33
CA ASP A 3 18.40 5.71 -10.59
C ASP A 3 17.39 4.64 -11.01
N ASN A 4 16.12 5.05 -11.13
CA ASN A 4 14.94 4.29 -11.59
C ASN A 4 14.18 3.40 -10.58
N ILE A 5 13.98 3.84 -9.32
CA ILE A 5 12.94 3.26 -8.45
C ILE A 5 11.52 3.69 -8.88
N GLN A 6 11.39 4.83 -9.58
CA GLN A 6 10.11 5.40 -10.00
C GLN A 6 9.15 4.45 -10.73
N PRO A 7 9.58 3.64 -11.73
CA PRO A 7 8.68 2.68 -12.38
C PRO A 7 8.17 1.59 -11.42
N TYR A 8 9.00 1.15 -10.48
CA TYR A 8 8.59 0.16 -9.47
C TYR A 8 7.57 0.74 -8.49
N LEU A 9 7.74 2.01 -8.10
CA LEU A 9 6.76 2.72 -7.27
C LEU A 9 5.42 2.86 -7.98
N ASN A 10 5.42 3.30 -9.24
CA ASN A 10 4.19 3.43 -10.02
C ASN A 10 3.43 2.10 -10.11
N ASN A 11 4.15 0.99 -10.29
CA ASN A 11 3.54 -0.35 -10.29
C ASN A 11 2.92 -0.70 -8.93
N ILE A 12 3.61 -0.40 -7.83
CA ILE A 12 3.11 -0.68 -6.48
C ILE A 12 1.86 0.16 -6.18
N THR A 13 1.88 1.45 -6.49
CA THR A 13 0.75 2.35 -6.22
C THR A 13 -0.49 1.96 -7.03
N ASP A 14 -0.30 1.56 -8.29
CA ASP A 14 -1.37 0.99 -9.13
C ASP A 14 -1.95 -0.30 -8.54
N ILE A 15 -1.10 -1.21 -8.04
CA ILE A 15 -1.54 -2.47 -7.42
C ILE A 15 -2.37 -2.19 -6.17
N LEU A 16 -1.92 -1.27 -5.31
CA LEU A 16 -2.63 -0.90 -4.09
C LEU A 16 -4.02 -0.34 -4.42
N GLN A 17 -4.08 0.64 -5.33
CA GLN A 17 -5.32 1.28 -5.73
C GLN A 17 -6.30 0.27 -6.36
N ARG A 18 -5.83 -0.57 -7.29
CA ARG A 18 -6.67 -1.59 -7.94
C ARG A 18 -7.20 -2.61 -6.94
N LYS A 19 -6.36 -3.10 -6.03
CA LYS A 19 -6.80 -4.04 -4.97
C LYS A 19 -7.90 -3.42 -4.12
N ARG A 20 -7.72 -2.16 -3.70
CA ARG A 20 -8.71 -1.45 -2.90
C ARG A 20 -10.05 -1.30 -3.64
N ILE A 21 -10.02 -0.83 -4.88
CA ILE A 21 -11.22 -0.63 -5.71
C ILE A 21 -11.93 -1.95 -5.99
N ASN A 22 -11.20 -3.01 -6.37
CA ASN A 22 -11.79 -4.31 -6.69
C ASN A 22 -12.45 -4.98 -5.48
N GLN A 23 -12.02 -4.62 -4.26
CA GLN A 23 -12.63 -5.10 -3.01
C GLN A 23 -13.73 -4.17 -2.48
N ASN A 24 -14.08 -3.09 -3.20
CA ASN A 24 -15.02 -2.05 -2.75
C ASN A 24 -14.64 -1.43 -1.39
N ILE A 25 -13.34 -1.31 -1.11
CA ILE A 25 -12.84 -0.71 0.13
C ILE A 25 -12.72 0.80 -0.05
N THR A 26 -13.33 1.59 0.83
CA THR A 26 -13.14 3.04 0.83
C THR A 26 -11.77 3.40 1.43
N LEU A 27 -11.28 4.63 1.19
CA LEU A 27 -10.04 5.09 1.84
C LEU A 27 -10.17 5.11 3.37
N GLN A 28 -11.35 5.42 3.89
CA GLN A 28 -11.66 5.43 5.32
C GLN A 28 -11.68 4.00 5.90
N ASP A 29 -12.18 3.03 5.15
CA ASP A 29 -12.11 1.61 5.56
C ASP A 29 -10.66 1.13 5.62
N LEU A 30 -9.85 1.50 4.63
CA LEU A 30 -8.43 1.14 4.61
C LEU A 30 -7.65 1.81 5.74
N GLU A 31 -7.91 3.09 6.01
CA GLU A 31 -7.38 3.80 7.18
C GLU A 31 -7.69 3.04 8.47
N LYS A 32 -8.96 2.67 8.68
CA LYS A 32 -9.37 1.90 9.87
C LYS A 32 -8.63 0.58 9.98
N ARG A 33 -8.53 -0.19 8.89
CA ARG A 33 -7.80 -1.47 8.88
C ARG A 33 -6.31 -1.31 9.15
N CYS A 34 -5.68 -0.27 8.62
CA CYS A 34 -4.28 0.06 8.94
C CYS A 34 -4.12 0.40 10.42
N HIS A 35 -5.06 1.16 10.99
CA HIS A 35 -5.07 1.50 12.42
C HIS A 35 -5.20 0.25 13.29
N ASP A 36 -6.09 -0.68 12.91
CA ASP A 36 -6.28 -1.96 13.61
C ASP A 36 -5.00 -2.83 13.58
N LEU A 37 -4.16 -2.66 12.56
CA LEU A 37 -2.84 -3.30 12.43
C LEU A 37 -1.68 -2.47 13.04
N GLY A 38 -1.98 -1.38 13.73
CA GLY A 38 -1.00 -0.57 14.46
C GLY A 38 -0.35 0.56 13.66
N LEU A 39 -0.70 0.76 12.39
CA LEU A 39 -0.24 1.90 11.59
C LEU A 39 -1.25 3.04 11.65
N LYS A 40 -0.91 4.13 12.32
CA LYS A 40 -1.70 5.37 12.29
C LYS A 40 -1.41 6.15 11.01
N ILE A 41 -2.30 6.09 10.02
CA ILE A 41 -2.15 6.74 8.72
C ILE A 41 -3.51 7.26 8.25
N SER A 42 -3.57 8.53 7.83
CA SER A 42 -4.83 9.09 7.35
C SER A 42 -5.18 8.59 5.95
N SER A 43 -6.48 8.53 5.65
CA SER A 43 -7.03 8.31 4.31
C SER A 43 -6.47 9.26 3.24
N ASP A 44 -6.21 10.53 3.59
CA ASP A 44 -5.52 11.48 2.69
C ASP A 44 -4.07 11.06 2.38
N THR A 45 -3.35 10.53 3.36
CA THR A 45 -1.99 10.01 3.15
C THR A 45 -2.02 8.76 2.28
N ILE A 46 -2.97 7.86 2.51
CA ILE A 46 -3.19 6.67 1.68
C ILE A 46 -3.48 7.09 0.23
N LEU A 47 -4.34 8.08 0.00
CA LEU A 47 -4.63 8.60 -1.33
C LEU A 47 -3.36 9.13 -2.02
N LYS A 48 -2.55 9.92 -1.32
CA LYS A 48 -1.27 10.42 -1.86
C LYS A 48 -0.31 9.29 -2.22
N ILE A 49 -0.32 8.19 -1.47
CA ILE A 49 0.45 6.98 -1.81
C ILE A 49 -0.13 6.34 -3.08
N GLU A 50 -1.44 6.11 -3.16
CA GLU A 50 -2.09 5.52 -4.35
C GLU A 50 -1.87 6.35 -5.62
N GLU A 51 -1.77 7.68 -5.49
CA GLU A 51 -1.49 8.60 -6.61
C GLU A 51 0.01 8.74 -6.94
N GLY A 52 0.90 8.04 -6.22
CA GLY A 52 2.35 8.16 -6.40
C GLY A 52 2.94 9.50 -5.98
N LYS A 53 2.17 10.35 -5.26
CA LYS A 53 2.60 11.65 -4.74
C LYS A 53 3.39 11.53 -3.43
N LEU A 54 3.32 10.37 -2.77
CA LEU A 54 4.05 10.05 -1.55
C LEU A 54 4.64 8.64 -1.64
N ILE A 55 5.92 8.53 -1.32
CA ILE A 55 6.60 7.23 -1.22
C ILE A 55 6.39 6.71 0.21
N PRO A 56 5.68 5.59 0.42
CA PRO A 56 5.52 5.01 1.75
C PRO A 56 6.84 4.40 2.22
N LYS A 57 7.04 4.36 3.54
CA LYS A 57 8.11 3.52 4.11
C LYS A 57 7.77 2.04 3.91
N THR A 58 8.79 1.19 3.92
CA THR A 58 8.64 -0.27 3.71
C THR A 58 7.65 -0.90 4.69
N ASP A 59 7.77 -0.56 5.96
CA ASP A 59 6.88 -0.93 7.07
C ASP A 59 5.42 -0.46 6.84
N GLN A 60 5.23 0.76 6.32
CA GLN A 60 3.90 1.24 5.95
C GLN A 60 3.31 0.44 4.79
N LEU A 61 4.11 0.16 3.77
CA LEU A 61 3.69 -0.61 2.61
C LEU A 61 3.23 -2.03 3.00
N PHE A 62 3.98 -2.71 3.87
CA PHE A 62 3.62 -4.04 4.37
C PHE A 62 2.29 -4.03 5.11
N ILE A 63 2.07 -3.05 5.98
CA ILE A 63 0.81 -2.93 6.74
C ILE A 63 -0.36 -2.62 5.80
N ILE A 64 -0.20 -1.73 4.82
CA ILE A 64 -1.24 -1.41 3.84
C ILE A 64 -1.61 -2.65 3.01
N LEU A 65 -0.61 -3.41 2.53
CA LEU A 65 -0.85 -4.65 1.80
C LEU A 65 -1.60 -5.69 2.65
N SER A 66 -1.22 -5.82 3.92
CA SER A 66 -1.89 -6.70 4.88
C SER A 66 -3.33 -6.26 5.15
N ALA A 67 -3.58 -4.95 5.30
CA ALA A 67 -4.92 -4.38 5.47
C ALA A 67 -5.84 -4.61 4.25
N LEU A 68 -5.25 -4.70 3.06
CA LEU A 68 -5.93 -5.07 1.81
C LEU A 68 -6.15 -6.59 1.65
N GLY A 69 -5.89 -7.38 2.70
CA GLY A 69 -6.04 -8.84 2.66
C GLY A 69 -5.10 -9.49 1.64
N SER A 70 -3.98 -8.85 1.31
CA SER A 70 -2.94 -9.52 0.57
C SER A 70 -2.21 -10.42 1.56
N ASP A 71 -2.56 -11.70 1.57
CA ASP A 71 -1.65 -12.72 2.06
C ASP A 71 -0.39 -12.62 1.22
N ILE A 72 0.59 -11.84 1.68
CA ILE A 72 1.94 -11.88 1.12
C ILE A 72 2.45 -13.25 1.56
N LYS A 73 2.22 -14.27 0.73
CA LYS A 73 2.95 -15.52 0.84
C LYS A 73 4.39 -15.20 0.48
N ILE A 74 5.22 -15.06 1.51
CA ILE A 74 6.65 -14.77 1.41
C ILE A 74 7.40 -15.88 0.64
N ASP A 75 6.74 -17.00 0.33
CA ASP A 75 7.30 -18.11 -0.45
C ASP A 75 7.70 -17.73 -1.91
N ASP A 76 7.18 -16.63 -2.47
CA ASP A 76 7.58 -16.13 -3.80
C ASP A 76 8.68 -15.05 -3.75
N LEU A 77 9.16 -14.67 -2.56
CA LEU A 77 10.32 -13.79 -2.39
C LEU A 77 11.60 -14.63 -2.25
N ASN A 78 11.91 -15.42 -3.29
CA ASN A 78 13.24 -15.99 -3.42
C ASN A 78 14.22 -14.87 -3.79
N PHE A 79 15.04 -14.45 -2.82
CA PHE A 79 16.25 -13.66 -3.05
C PHE A 79 17.39 -14.53 -3.58
#